data_AF-A0A355M6N8-F1
#
_entry.id   AF-A0A355M6N8-F1
#
_cell.length_a   1.000
_cell.length_b   1.000
_cell.length_c   1.000
_cell.angle_alpha   90.00
_cell.angle_beta   90.00
_cell.angle_gamma   90.00
#
_symmetry.space_group_name_H-M   'P 1'
#
loop_
_entity.id
_entity.type
_entity.pdbx_description
1 polymer ?
#
loop_
_entity_poly.entity_id
_entity_poly.type
_entity_poly.pdbx_seq_one_letter_code
_entity_poly.pdbx_strand_id
1 'polypeptide(L)'
;MKTLRAFFVLMTLFSFCCISVQAVTLTVDKATPGWTGTITFHTDKDVNLATSPLSFDLSKGAAVSSVWGLANSSFKQTNQTVSVTTYSWWPENQGYILKANTKASISFGANAASYIISNVKINGGGIDPAPDTTAPIVNFVNPTDKQIIEQAALSPIDIKITATDDSGSVTSTITADGKTFNGTTANFTPSAFASYTITGKATDPSGNSTSKSITITVSKNSQPTSDTGSVYYHLKFPVAIVPNSEFIPLNDNFKDLIMSNFVAGVLLGHLINHDATYYALKYNKDYLYGSLFAQLLQEDIDARIYLKTTDWITPIESYRKTLLSPGQGGPYQLNDYSKALEHGYGLINYAVLQKSLGYSVRDQGAAQTAKTGPVALDNKYFGPIAAAYFHYNDLLRLSSINKDPWGPSAAYFADCMRNFSTSDNSLLDMVLNATYNAGPWSDINTVYIRIGANMNNPAYADKVANINNYSLNDAQYSATIGLQGMNGTTYILYPRQIRFYLDEMYNKTTLSKSSYTFQMSQLKFVFGKCYSTLAYINSADKYAFINQNDADKAFDDALASLKLTLDSKLNISIKNDRDKIFYLLEKATANLSTNLHIDFGKIVTTDL
;
A
#
# COMPACT_ATOMS: atom_id res chain seq x y z
N MET A 1 119.04 -18.56 -34.56
CA MET A 1 118.17 -17.52 -33.96
C MET A 1 116.95 -17.34 -34.85
N LYS A 2 115.76 -17.52 -34.25
CA LYS A 2 114.47 -16.93 -34.62
C LYS A 2 113.85 -17.17 -36.03
N THR A 3 112.60 -17.61 -35.92
CA THR A 3 111.39 -17.29 -36.72
C THR A 3 111.04 -18.11 -37.96
N LEU A 4 110.23 -19.15 -37.69
CA LEU A 4 109.15 -19.70 -38.52
C LEU A 4 108.05 -18.66 -38.77
N ARG A 5 107.47 -18.63 -39.98
CA ARG A 5 106.03 -18.38 -40.20
C ARG A 5 105.53 -19.18 -41.40
N ALA A 6 104.48 -19.96 -41.15
CA ALA A 6 103.80 -20.83 -42.11
C ALA A 6 102.58 -20.14 -42.73
N PHE A 7 102.30 -20.52 -43.97
CA PHE A 7 101.12 -20.19 -44.78
C PHE A 7 99.87 -20.93 -44.27
N PHE A 8 98.72 -20.24 -44.19
CA PHE A 8 97.39 -20.87 -44.19
C PHE A 8 96.37 -19.95 -44.87
N VAL A 9 95.57 -20.54 -45.76
CA VAL A 9 94.39 -19.96 -46.43
C VAL A 9 93.16 -20.28 -45.58
N LEU A 10 92.27 -19.31 -45.35
CA LEU A 10 90.97 -19.54 -44.70
C LEU A 10 89.85 -18.77 -45.42
N MET A 11 88.81 -19.51 -45.83
CA MET A 11 87.50 -19.03 -46.29
C MET A 11 86.78 -18.19 -45.22
N THR A 12 86.09 -17.14 -45.62
CA THR A 12 85.02 -16.52 -44.82
C THR A 12 83.69 -16.54 -45.58
N LEU A 13 82.74 -17.30 -45.02
CA LEU A 13 81.37 -17.50 -45.47
C LEU A 13 80.55 -16.20 -45.45
N PHE A 14 79.66 -16.07 -46.43
CA PHE A 14 78.47 -15.21 -46.40
C PHE A 14 77.63 -15.53 -45.17
N SER A 15 77.47 -14.55 -44.27
CA SER A 15 76.48 -14.62 -43.18
C SER A 15 75.26 -13.78 -43.58
N PHE A 16 74.17 -14.46 -43.92
CA PHE A 16 72.83 -13.87 -43.91
C PHE A 16 72.58 -13.36 -42.49
N CYS A 17 72.50 -12.05 -42.32
CA CYS A 17 71.94 -11.46 -41.11
C CYS A 17 70.43 -11.71 -41.12
N CYS A 18 70.02 -12.91 -40.72
CA CYS A 18 68.69 -13.13 -40.18
C CYS A 18 68.62 -12.24 -38.94
N ILE A 19 67.95 -11.10 -39.06
CA ILE A 19 67.43 -10.39 -37.89
C ILE A 19 66.52 -11.40 -37.21
N SER A 20 67.02 -12.03 -36.15
CA SER A 20 66.18 -12.78 -35.24
C SER A 20 65.18 -11.75 -34.70
N VAL A 21 63.95 -11.82 -35.20
CA VAL A 21 62.82 -11.13 -34.57
C VAL A 21 62.84 -11.62 -33.13
N GLN A 22 63.24 -10.75 -32.20
CA GLN A 22 63.21 -11.08 -30.78
C GLN A 22 61.80 -11.57 -30.47
N ALA A 23 61.67 -12.80 -29.99
CA ALA A 23 60.38 -13.33 -29.60
C ALA A 23 59.75 -12.37 -28.58
N VAL A 24 58.56 -11.87 -28.92
CA VAL A 24 57.70 -11.10 -28.04
C VAL A 24 56.81 -12.09 -27.33
N THR A 25 56.69 -11.95 -26.01
CA THR A 25 55.75 -12.74 -25.22
C THR A 25 54.44 -11.99 -25.15
N LEU A 26 53.40 -12.53 -25.80
CA LEU A 26 52.02 -12.05 -25.67
C LEU A 26 51.40 -12.62 -24.39
N THR A 27 50.61 -11.82 -23.68
CA THR A 27 49.67 -12.28 -22.66
C THR A 27 48.27 -11.85 -23.04
N VAL A 28 47.32 -12.78 -23.03
CA VAL A 28 45.90 -12.47 -23.20
C VAL A 28 45.28 -12.32 -21.82
N ASP A 29 44.96 -11.08 -21.45
CA ASP A 29 44.35 -10.76 -20.15
C ASP A 29 42.89 -11.22 -20.06
N LYS A 30 42.13 -11.04 -21.15
CA LYS A 30 40.73 -11.46 -21.25
C LYS A 30 40.35 -11.58 -22.71
N ALA A 31 39.64 -12.65 -23.07
CA ALA A 31 38.98 -12.77 -24.35
C ALA A 31 37.52 -13.16 -24.12
N THR A 32 36.62 -12.46 -24.80
CA THR A 32 35.19 -12.60 -24.61
C THR A 32 34.53 -12.76 -25.98
N PRO A 33 33.90 -13.90 -26.26
CA PRO A 33 33.08 -14.06 -27.46
C PRO A 33 31.75 -13.31 -27.33
N GLY A 34 31.06 -13.07 -28.43
CA GLY A 34 29.75 -12.40 -28.43
C GLY A 34 29.44 -11.74 -29.77
N TRP A 35 28.26 -11.13 -29.89
CA TRP A 35 27.97 -10.26 -31.04
C TRP A 35 29.00 -9.12 -31.17
N THR A 36 29.47 -8.65 -30.02
CA THR A 36 30.68 -7.83 -29.88
C THR A 36 31.72 -8.65 -29.14
N GLY A 37 32.67 -9.22 -29.86
CA GLY A 37 33.81 -9.90 -29.27
C GLY A 37 34.86 -8.91 -28.79
N THR A 38 35.57 -9.23 -27.71
CA THR A 38 36.68 -8.39 -27.21
C THR A 38 37.90 -9.22 -26.86
N ILE A 39 39.09 -8.69 -27.14
CA ILE A 39 40.37 -9.28 -26.70
C ILE A 39 41.18 -8.17 -26.05
N THR A 40 41.51 -8.35 -24.77
CA THR A 40 42.43 -7.51 -24.00
C THR A 40 43.74 -8.26 -23.81
N PHE A 41 44.85 -7.62 -24.13
CA PHE A 41 46.17 -8.23 -24.15
C PHE A 41 47.28 -7.21 -23.85
N HIS A 42 48.45 -7.72 -23.52
CA HIS A 42 49.69 -6.94 -23.43
C HIS A 42 50.89 -7.78 -23.87
N THR A 43 52.01 -7.10 -24.11
CA THR A 43 53.27 -7.73 -24.53
C THR A 43 54.38 -7.36 -23.57
N ASP A 44 55.37 -8.24 -23.41
CA ASP A 44 56.56 -7.99 -22.56
C ASP A 44 57.51 -6.92 -23.13
N LYS A 45 57.36 -6.59 -24.42
CA LYS A 45 58.19 -5.63 -25.17
C LYS A 45 57.32 -4.71 -26.03
N ASP A 46 57.92 -3.62 -26.50
CA ASP A 46 57.30 -2.72 -27.48
C ASP A 46 57.04 -3.48 -28.80
N VAL A 47 55.82 -3.37 -29.35
CA VAL A 47 55.43 -4.00 -30.61
C VAL A 47 54.78 -2.99 -31.54
N ASN A 48 55.18 -3.02 -32.82
CA ASN A 48 54.47 -2.32 -33.87
C ASN A 48 53.36 -3.20 -34.48
N LEU A 49 52.11 -2.90 -34.14
CA LEU A 49 50.94 -3.66 -34.58
C LEU A 49 50.59 -3.46 -36.06
N ALA A 50 51.23 -2.52 -36.76
CA ALA A 50 51.10 -2.40 -38.22
C ALA A 50 51.93 -3.45 -38.97
N THR A 51 53.12 -3.78 -38.45
CA THR A 51 54.02 -4.79 -39.05
C THR A 51 53.91 -6.16 -38.40
N SER A 52 53.36 -6.21 -37.18
CA SER A 52 53.19 -7.40 -36.36
C SER A 52 51.73 -7.49 -35.87
N PRO A 53 50.77 -7.77 -36.78
CA PRO A 53 49.36 -7.66 -36.46
C PRO A 53 48.93 -8.68 -35.40
N LEU A 54 47.99 -8.28 -34.54
CA LEU A 54 47.32 -9.20 -33.63
C LEU A 54 46.46 -10.15 -34.48
N SER A 55 46.70 -11.45 -34.37
CA SER A 55 45.91 -12.45 -35.07
C SER A 55 45.29 -13.42 -34.08
N PHE A 56 44.10 -13.94 -34.39
CA PHE A 56 43.38 -14.92 -33.57
C PHE A 56 42.44 -15.74 -34.44
N ASP A 57 42.08 -16.93 -33.97
CA ASP A 57 41.15 -17.83 -34.66
C ASP A 57 39.77 -17.75 -34.01
N LEU A 58 38.73 -17.80 -34.85
CA LEU A 58 37.33 -17.91 -34.44
C LEU A 58 36.75 -19.26 -34.87
N SER A 59 36.19 -20.00 -33.91
CA SER A 59 35.56 -21.28 -34.20
C SER A 59 34.15 -21.13 -34.82
N LYS A 60 33.52 -22.27 -35.17
CA LYS A 60 32.13 -22.35 -35.67
C LYS A 60 31.84 -21.50 -36.93
N GLY A 61 32.86 -21.11 -37.68
CA GLY A 61 32.71 -20.31 -38.90
C GLY A 61 32.27 -18.87 -38.63
N ALA A 62 32.51 -18.32 -37.43
CA ALA A 62 32.17 -16.94 -37.12
C ALA A 62 32.96 -15.96 -38.01
N ALA A 63 32.24 -14.97 -38.56
CA ALA A 63 32.79 -13.95 -39.46
C ALA A 63 32.78 -12.57 -38.78
N VAL A 64 33.88 -11.82 -38.94
CA VAL A 64 34.04 -10.47 -38.44
C VAL A 64 33.56 -9.46 -39.49
N SER A 65 32.79 -8.48 -39.03
CA SER A 65 32.22 -7.41 -39.87
C SER A 65 32.92 -6.06 -39.68
N SER A 66 33.53 -5.84 -38.52
CA SER A 66 34.19 -4.58 -38.15
C SER A 66 35.10 -4.80 -36.95
N VAL A 67 36.11 -3.93 -36.78
CA VAL A 67 36.96 -3.90 -35.57
C VAL A 67 37.15 -2.47 -35.10
N TRP A 68 37.29 -2.29 -33.79
CA TRP A 68 37.54 -1.00 -33.13
C TRP A 68 38.27 -1.22 -31.80
N GLY A 69 38.44 -0.14 -31.02
CA GLY A 69 39.11 -0.16 -29.71
C GLY A 69 40.53 0.40 -29.76
N LEU A 70 41.25 0.16 -30.85
CA LEU A 70 42.55 0.78 -31.14
C LEU A 70 42.46 1.72 -32.36
N ALA A 71 43.31 2.74 -32.37
CA ALA A 71 43.30 3.76 -33.44
C ALA A 71 43.54 3.13 -34.83
N ASN A 72 42.84 3.67 -35.84
CA ASN A 72 42.97 3.32 -37.25
C ASN A 72 43.14 1.82 -37.51
N SER A 73 42.27 1.01 -36.88
CA SER A 73 42.32 -0.45 -36.97
C SER A 73 41.60 -0.94 -38.22
N SER A 74 42.19 -1.93 -38.88
CA SER A 74 41.59 -2.67 -39.99
C SER A 74 41.83 -4.15 -39.80
N PHE A 75 41.08 -5.00 -40.51
CA PHE A 75 41.22 -6.44 -40.37
C PHE A 75 41.16 -7.15 -41.72
N LYS A 76 41.78 -8.32 -41.75
CA LYS A 76 41.62 -9.32 -42.80
C LYS A 76 41.27 -10.64 -42.16
N GLN A 77 40.17 -11.25 -42.58
CA GLN A 77 39.81 -12.61 -42.19
C GLN A 77 40.09 -13.58 -43.35
N THR A 78 40.77 -14.68 -43.08
CA THR A 78 40.98 -15.78 -44.02
C THR A 78 40.66 -17.09 -43.32
N ASN A 79 39.60 -17.78 -43.76
CA ASN A 79 39.01 -18.91 -43.05
C ASN A 79 38.66 -18.52 -41.59
N GLN A 80 39.18 -19.26 -40.61
CA GLN A 80 38.98 -19.01 -39.18
C GLN A 80 39.87 -17.88 -38.63
N THR A 81 40.95 -17.52 -39.30
CA THR A 81 41.95 -16.58 -38.75
C THR A 81 41.60 -15.14 -39.10
N VAL A 82 41.49 -14.30 -38.08
CA VAL A 82 41.35 -12.85 -38.17
C VAL A 82 42.70 -12.23 -37.85
N SER A 83 43.16 -11.30 -38.68
CA SER A 83 44.39 -10.53 -38.45
C SER A 83 44.05 -9.04 -38.44
N VAL A 84 44.41 -8.36 -37.35
CA VAL A 84 44.08 -6.95 -37.09
C VAL A 84 45.36 -6.12 -37.16
N THR A 85 45.36 -5.15 -38.08
CA THR A 85 46.45 -4.22 -38.31
C THR A 85 46.03 -2.83 -37.81
N THR A 86 46.87 -2.18 -37.01
CA THR A 86 46.53 -0.90 -36.38
C THR A 86 47.59 0.17 -36.63
N TYR A 87 47.14 1.40 -36.87
CA TYR A 87 47.97 2.57 -37.13
C TYR A 87 47.70 3.66 -36.10
N SER A 88 48.69 4.51 -35.85
CA SER A 88 48.54 5.67 -34.98
C SER A 88 47.53 6.67 -35.57
N TRP A 89 46.78 7.37 -34.71
CA TRP A 89 45.89 8.45 -35.15
C TRP A 89 46.68 9.66 -35.66
N TRP A 90 47.81 9.97 -35.01
CA TRP A 90 48.74 10.98 -35.47
C TRP A 90 50.18 10.65 -35.00
N PRO A 91 51.21 10.78 -35.86
CA PRO A 91 51.14 11.08 -37.29
C PRO A 91 50.42 9.96 -38.07
N GLU A 92 49.61 10.34 -39.06
CA GLU A 92 48.88 9.38 -39.89
C GLU A 92 49.85 8.42 -40.62
N ASN A 93 49.41 7.17 -40.83
CA ASN A 93 50.18 6.10 -41.49
C ASN A 93 51.44 5.62 -40.75
N GLN A 94 51.72 6.09 -39.52
CA GLN A 94 52.69 5.43 -38.65
C GLN A 94 52.07 4.23 -37.94
N GLY A 95 52.80 3.13 -37.85
CA GLY A 95 52.33 1.95 -37.14
C GLY A 95 52.05 2.22 -35.66
N TYR A 96 51.01 1.60 -35.12
CA TYR A 96 50.69 1.74 -33.70
C TYR A 96 51.71 0.97 -32.84
N ILE A 97 52.43 1.67 -31.97
CA ILE A 97 53.38 1.05 -31.04
C ILE A 97 52.66 0.71 -29.72
N LEU A 98 52.35 -0.57 -29.51
CA LEU A 98 51.94 -1.07 -28.20
C LEU A 98 53.18 -1.08 -27.30
N LYS A 99 53.17 -0.26 -26.25
CA LYS A 99 54.27 -0.20 -25.28
C LYS A 99 54.31 -1.45 -24.40
N ALA A 100 55.51 -1.87 -24.05
CA ALA A 100 55.75 -2.99 -23.16
C ALA A 100 54.90 -2.88 -21.87
N ASN A 101 54.28 -3.99 -21.49
CA ASN A 101 53.40 -4.15 -20.31
C ASN A 101 52.19 -3.21 -20.26
N THR A 102 51.82 -2.58 -21.39
CA THR A 102 50.62 -1.76 -21.49
C THR A 102 49.48 -2.61 -22.04
N LYS A 103 48.33 -2.62 -21.36
CA LYS A 103 47.13 -3.32 -21.83
C LYS A 103 46.50 -2.58 -23.00
N ALA A 104 46.15 -3.32 -24.03
CA ALA A 104 45.39 -2.87 -25.17
C ALA A 104 44.17 -3.77 -25.36
N SER A 105 43.08 -3.18 -25.84
CA SER A 105 41.84 -3.92 -26.14
C SER A 105 41.42 -3.66 -27.57
N ILE A 106 41.15 -4.73 -28.30
CA ILE A 106 40.36 -4.67 -29.53
C ILE A 106 38.96 -5.18 -29.27
N SER A 107 38.00 -4.62 -30.00
CA SER A 107 36.63 -5.11 -30.07
C SER A 107 36.27 -5.35 -31.53
N PHE A 108 35.39 -6.32 -31.79
CA PHE A 108 34.98 -6.65 -33.14
C PHE A 108 33.54 -7.13 -33.20
N GLY A 109 32.85 -6.81 -34.29
CA GLY A 109 31.48 -7.24 -34.54
C GLY A 109 31.48 -8.60 -35.23
N ALA A 110 30.88 -9.61 -34.62
CA ALA A 110 30.76 -10.96 -35.18
C ALA A 110 29.34 -11.26 -35.68
N ASN A 111 29.21 -12.22 -36.60
CA ASN A 111 27.91 -12.69 -37.09
C ASN A 111 27.23 -13.75 -36.20
N ALA A 112 27.82 -14.09 -35.05
CA ALA A 112 27.31 -15.09 -34.13
C ALA A 112 27.60 -14.68 -32.68
N ALA A 113 26.71 -15.07 -31.77
CA ALA A 113 26.85 -14.77 -30.34
C ALA A 113 27.76 -15.74 -29.58
N SER A 114 28.07 -16.93 -30.13
CA SER A 114 28.83 -17.96 -29.42
C SER A 114 29.84 -18.62 -30.35
N TYR A 115 31.12 -18.49 -30.00
CA TYR A 115 32.28 -19.07 -30.67
C TYR A 115 33.45 -19.09 -29.67
N ILE A 116 34.54 -19.74 -30.04
CA ILE A 116 35.77 -19.76 -29.24
C ILE A 116 36.78 -18.82 -29.92
N ILE A 117 37.43 -17.98 -29.12
CA ILE A 117 38.61 -17.22 -29.52
C ILE A 117 39.81 -18.06 -29.10
N SER A 118 40.66 -18.43 -30.05
CA SER A 118 41.85 -19.25 -29.80
C SER A 118 43.04 -18.75 -30.61
N ASN A 119 44.22 -19.32 -30.37
CA ASN A 119 45.43 -19.07 -31.16
C ASN A 119 45.77 -17.57 -31.28
N VAL A 120 45.57 -16.80 -30.21
CA VAL A 120 45.85 -15.37 -30.20
C VAL A 120 47.36 -15.17 -30.25
N LYS A 121 47.84 -14.36 -31.18
CA LYS A 121 49.28 -14.21 -31.45
C LYS A 121 49.66 -12.85 -31.99
N ILE A 122 50.87 -12.45 -31.66
CA ILE A 122 51.63 -11.35 -32.25
C ILE A 122 53.02 -11.92 -32.51
N ASN A 123 53.34 -12.21 -33.78
CA ASN A 123 54.59 -12.85 -34.21
C ASN A 123 55.00 -14.11 -33.39
N GLY A 124 54.71 -15.31 -33.89
CA GLY A 124 55.17 -16.56 -33.28
C GLY A 124 54.04 -17.54 -32.95
N GLY A 125 54.25 -18.37 -31.93
CA GLY A 125 53.27 -19.35 -31.46
C GLY A 125 52.06 -18.67 -30.80
N GLY A 126 50.86 -19.15 -31.09
CA GLY A 126 49.64 -18.61 -30.49
C GLY A 126 49.36 -19.14 -29.09
N ILE A 127 48.60 -18.34 -28.34
CA ILE A 127 48.17 -18.62 -26.98
C ILE A 127 46.65 -18.66 -26.97
N ASP A 128 46.10 -19.69 -26.33
CA ASP A 128 44.67 -19.78 -26.10
C ASP A 128 44.30 -18.96 -24.85
N PRO A 129 43.30 -18.05 -24.94
CA PRO A 129 42.82 -17.33 -23.77
C PRO A 129 42.30 -18.29 -22.70
N ALA A 130 42.40 -17.90 -21.43
CA ALA A 130 41.72 -18.64 -20.36
C ALA A 130 40.21 -18.70 -20.64
N PRO A 131 39.55 -19.87 -20.46
CA PRO A 131 38.12 -19.99 -20.66
C PRO A 131 37.37 -19.10 -19.66
N ASP A 132 36.36 -18.42 -20.15
CA ASP A 132 35.44 -17.67 -19.32
C ASP A 132 34.52 -18.63 -18.55
N THR A 133 34.48 -18.46 -17.22
CA THR A 133 33.75 -19.32 -16.28
C THR A 133 32.79 -18.52 -15.42
N THR A 134 32.71 -17.20 -15.60
CA THR A 134 31.81 -16.33 -14.83
C THR A 134 30.41 -16.50 -15.39
N ALA A 135 29.44 -16.82 -14.52
CA ALA A 135 28.05 -16.94 -14.94
C ALA A 135 27.31 -15.60 -14.80
N PRO A 136 26.28 -15.35 -15.65
CA PRO A 136 25.46 -14.14 -15.55
C PRO A 136 24.78 -13.95 -14.19
N ILE A 137 24.41 -12.72 -13.87
CA ILE A 137 23.57 -12.36 -12.72
C ILE A 137 22.15 -12.08 -13.21
N VAL A 138 21.14 -12.69 -12.58
CA VAL A 138 19.71 -12.49 -12.89
C VAL A 138 18.97 -11.94 -11.67
N ASN A 139 18.17 -10.90 -11.87
CA ASN A 139 17.29 -10.33 -10.84
C ASN A 139 15.87 -10.10 -11.37
N PHE A 140 14.86 -10.36 -10.53
CA PHE A 140 13.48 -10.01 -10.82
C PHE A 140 13.21 -8.55 -10.48
N VAL A 141 12.58 -7.84 -11.41
CA VAL A 141 12.07 -6.47 -11.21
C VAL A 141 10.58 -6.53 -10.87
N ASN A 142 9.83 -7.40 -11.55
CA ASN A 142 8.42 -7.66 -11.30
C ASN A 142 8.05 -9.06 -11.84
N PRO A 143 7.19 -9.85 -11.19
CA PRO A 143 6.70 -9.69 -9.81
C PRO A 143 7.79 -9.94 -8.75
N THR A 144 7.47 -9.75 -7.48
CA THR A 144 8.37 -10.09 -6.35
C THR A 144 8.10 -11.49 -5.82
N ASP A 145 9.09 -12.08 -5.13
CA ASP A 145 8.89 -13.39 -4.49
C ASP A 145 7.76 -13.34 -3.45
N LYS A 146 6.92 -14.38 -3.48
CA LYS A 146 5.70 -14.58 -2.68
C LYS A 146 4.59 -13.55 -2.88
N GLN A 147 4.62 -12.79 -3.97
CA GLN A 147 3.55 -11.84 -4.27
C GLN A 147 2.21 -12.55 -4.50
N ILE A 148 1.14 -12.05 -3.87
CA ILE A 148 -0.24 -12.48 -4.14
C ILE A 148 -0.86 -11.53 -5.17
N ILE A 149 -1.42 -12.09 -6.23
CA ILE A 149 -2.07 -11.37 -7.33
C ILE A 149 -3.53 -11.81 -7.41
N GLU A 150 -4.42 -10.95 -6.93
CA GLU A 150 -5.86 -11.17 -6.93
C GLU A 150 -6.47 -10.78 -8.29
N GLN A 151 -7.19 -11.69 -8.94
CA GLN A 151 -7.86 -11.42 -10.22
C GLN A 151 -9.31 -11.94 -10.21
N ALA A 152 -10.24 -11.21 -10.84
CA ALA A 152 -11.63 -11.64 -10.99
C ALA A 152 -11.78 -12.76 -12.03
N ALA A 153 -11.00 -12.68 -13.10
CA ALA A 153 -10.82 -13.68 -14.15
C ALA A 153 -9.33 -13.75 -14.48
N LEU A 154 -8.87 -14.89 -15.00
CA LEU A 154 -7.46 -15.09 -15.36
C LEU A 154 -7.08 -14.10 -16.47
N SER A 155 -6.19 -13.17 -16.15
CA SER A 155 -5.69 -12.14 -17.05
C SER A 155 -4.16 -12.17 -17.12
N PRO A 156 -3.56 -11.61 -18.19
CA PRO A 156 -2.12 -11.63 -18.32
C PRO A 156 -1.39 -10.88 -17.19
N ILE A 157 -0.24 -11.40 -16.79
CA ILE A 157 0.66 -10.88 -15.76
C ILE A 157 1.98 -10.51 -16.42
N ASP A 158 2.43 -9.28 -16.21
CA ASP A 158 3.73 -8.79 -16.69
C ASP A 158 4.87 -9.30 -15.80
N ILE A 159 5.88 -9.88 -16.44
CA ILE A 159 7.13 -10.29 -15.81
C ILE A 159 8.26 -9.47 -16.42
N LYS A 160 9.17 -9.00 -15.57
CA LYS A 160 10.39 -8.29 -15.94
C LYS A 160 11.57 -8.76 -15.09
N ILE A 161 12.66 -9.09 -15.76
CA ILE A 161 13.96 -9.41 -15.14
C ILE A 161 15.05 -8.46 -15.66
N THR A 162 16.18 -8.43 -14.97
CA THR A 162 17.45 -7.89 -15.49
C THR A 162 18.47 -9.02 -15.53
N ALA A 163 19.32 -9.03 -16.56
CA ALA A 163 20.43 -9.95 -16.69
C ALA A 163 21.70 -9.20 -17.10
N THR A 164 22.80 -9.43 -16.40
CA THR A 164 24.09 -8.78 -16.64
C THR A 164 25.23 -9.79 -16.48
N ASP A 165 26.29 -9.61 -17.23
CA ASP A 165 27.48 -10.45 -17.18
C ASP A 165 28.73 -9.60 -17.49
N ASP A 166 29.91 -10.02 -17.04
CA ASP A 166 31.16 -9.29 -17.29
C ASP A 166 31.68 -9.47 -18.73
N SER A 167 31.06 -10.34 -19.52
CA SER A 167 31.19 -10.44 -20.98
C SER A 167 30.36 -9.39 -21.75
N GLY A 168 29.42 -8.73 -21.08
CA GLY A 168 28.59 -7.65 -21.63
C GLY A 168 27.31 -8.06 -22.36
N SER A 169 27.28 -9.19 -23.08
CA SER A 169 26.08 -9.68 -23.77
C SER A 169 25.56 -10.96 -23.14
N VAL A 170 24.24 -11.09 -22.97
CA VAL A 170 23.60 -12.33 -22.51
C VAL A 170 22.33 -12.61 -23.30
N THR A 171 22.02 -13.90 -23.46
CA THR A 171 20.69 -14.35 -23.88
C THR A 171 19.86 -14.63 -22.64
N SER A 172 18.58 -14.29 -22.64
CA SER A 172 17.70 -14.49 -21.48
C SER A 172 16.39 -15.14 -21.86
N THR A 173 15.86 -15.95 -20.96
CA THR A 173 14.53 -16.55 -21.07
C THR A 173 13.77 -16.43 -19.75
N ILE A 174 12.46 -16.35 -19.85
CA ILE A 174 11.54 -16.41 -18.72
C ILE A 174 10.64 -17.62 -18.91
N THR A 175 10.51 -18.45 -17.88
CA THR A 175 9.59 -19.58 -17.87
C THR A 175 8.52 -19.37 -16.81
N ALA A 176 7.25 -19.45 -17.21
CA ALA A 176 6.09 -19.33 -16.33
C ALA A 176 4.99 -20.28 -16.81
N ASP A 177 4.41 -21.08 -15.91
CA ASP A 177 3.33 -22.03 -16.23
C ASP A 177 3.68 -22.97 -17.41
N GLY A 178 4.92 -23.48 -17.42
CA GLY A 178 5.45 -24.34 -18.48
C GLY A 178 5.72 -23.64 -19.83
N LYS A 179 5.39 -22.36 -19.98
CA LYS A 179 5.67 -21.58 -21.21
C LYS A 179 7.00 -20.84 -21.09
N THR A 180 7.75 -20.77 -22.18
CA THR A 180 9.03 -20.04 -22.25
C THR A 180 8.92 -18.84 -23.16
N PHE A 181 9.39 -17.70 -22.68
CA PHE A 181 9.43 -16.40 -23.36
C PHE A 181 10.89 -15.99 -23.54
N ASN A 182 11.24 -15.49 -24.72
CA ASN A 182 12.60 -15.00 -25.01
C ASN A 182 12.73 -13.53 -24.61
N GLY A 183 13.86 -13.18 -24.00
CA GLY A 183 14.17 -11.82 -23.55
C GLY A 183 13.99 -11.62 -22.05
N THR A 184 13.97 -10.36 -21.64
CA THR A 184 13.92 -9.93 -20.23
C THR A 184 12.52 -9.51 -19.78
N THR A 185 11.53 -9.60 -20.67
CA THR A 185 10.13 -9.28 -20.39
C THR A 185 9.22 -10.37 -20.92
N ALA A 186 8.17 -10.70 -20.17
CA ALA A 186 7.14 -11.64 -20.60
C ALA A 186 5.76 -11.17 -20.13
N ASN A 187 4.72 -11.58 -20.85
CA ASN A 187 3.34 -11.37 -20.47
C ASN A 187 2.65 -12.73 -20.51
N PHE A 188 2.33 -13.30 -19.34
CA PHE A 188 1.78 -14.66 -19.24
C PHE A 188 0.39 -14.64 -18.63
N THR A 189 -0.55 -15.36 -19.23
CA THR A 189 -1.88 -15.60 -18.64
C THR A 189 -1.84 -16.92 -17.87
N PRO A 190 -2.12 -16.90 -16.54
CA PRO A 190 -2.15 -18.13 -15.74
C PRO A 190 -3.26 -19.08 -16.20
N SER A 191 -3.01 -20.39 -16.14
CA SER A 191 -4.00 -21.43 -16.47
C SER A 191 -5.10 -21.62 -15.42
N ALA A 192 -4.88 -21.19 -14.17
CA ALA A 192 -5.76 -21.39 -13.03
C ALA A 192 -5.44 -20.38 -11.91
N PHE A 193 -6.30 -20.32 -10.90
CA PHE A 193 -6.00 -19.62 -9.65
C PHE A 193 -5.18 -20.55 -8.75
N ALA A 194 -3.85 -20.44 -8.82
CA ALA A 194 -2.91 -21.31 -8.13
C ALA A 194 -1.59 -20.56 -7.86
N SER A 195 -0.66 -21.23 -7.18
CA SER A 195 0.72 -20.74 -7.08
C SER A 195 1.53 -21.11 -8.32
N TYR A 196 2.33 -20.16 -8.80
CA TYR A 196 3.18 -20.30 -9.97
C TYR A 196 4.63 -20.02 -9.62
N THR A 197 5.53 -20.92 -10.04
CA THR A 197 6.96 -20.66 -10.04
C THR A 197 7.34 -19.98 -11.35
N ILE A 198 7.97 -18.82 -11.26
CA ILE A 198 8.49 -18.08 -12.41
C ILE A 198 10.01 -18.16 -12.35
N THR A 199 10.63 -18.60 -13.44
CA THR A 199 12.09 -18.77 -13.54
C THR A 199 12.66 -17.84 -14.61
N GLY A 200 13.58 -16.97 -14.24
CA GLY A 200 14.41 -16.20 -15.17
C GLY A 200 15.75 -16.89 -15.34
N LYS A 201 16.18 -17.13 -16.58
CA LYS A 201 17.48 -17.71 -16.93
C LYS A 201 18.24 -16.76 -17.84
N ALA A 202 19.55 -16.65 -17.62
CA ALA A 202 20.47 -15.98 -18.54
C ALA A 202 21.66 -16.88 -18.87
N THR A 203 22.13 -16.81 -20.11
CA THR A 203 23.27 -17.54 -20.64
C THR A 203 24.19 -16.60 -21.41
N ASP A 204 25.48 -16.61 -21.08
CA ASP A 204 26.51 -15.82 -21.75
C ASP A 204 26.95 -16.49 -23.08
N PRO A 205 27.76 -15.79 -23.90
CA PRO A 205 28.41 -16.32 -25.11
C PRO A 205 29.26 -17.58 -24.92
N SER A 206 29.87 -17.71 -23.73
CA SER A 206 30.79 -18.76 -23.32
C SER A 206 30.07 -20.05 -22.90
N GLY A 207 28.75 -19.97 -22.69
CA GLY A 207 27.88 -21.07 -22.28
C GLY A 207 27.60 -21.13 -20.78
N ASN A 208 28.13 -20.23 -19.97
CA ASN A 208 27.81 -20.17 -18.54
C ASN A 208 26.39 -19.66 -18.35
N SER A 209 25.69 -20.18 -17.35
CA SER A 209 24.28 -19.82 -17.13
C SER A 209 23.89 -19.77 -15.68
N THR A 210 22.98 -18.84 -15.38
CA THR A 210 22.35 -18.68 -14.07
C THR A 210 20.85 -18.69 -14.22
N SER A 211 20.16 -19.32 -13.27
CA SER A 211 18.70 -19.29 -13.17
C SER A 211 18.29 -18.83 -11.77
N LYS A 212 17.26 -17.99 -11.71
CA LYS A 212 16.63 -17.54 -10.46
C LYS A 212 15.14 -17.79 -10.55
N SER A 213 14.53 -18.23 -9.46
CA SER A 213 13.10 -18.49 -9.38
C SER A 213 12.46 -17.65 -8.28
N ILE A 214 11.21 -17.25 -8.53
CA ILE A 214 10.30 -16.68 -7.53
C ILE A 214 8.99 -17.46 -7.57
N THR A 215 8.26 -17.43 -6.46
CA THR A 215 6.89 -17.96 -6.39
C THR A 215 5.90 -16.82 -6.32
N ILE A 216 4.81 -16.88 -7.07
CA ILE A 216 3.65 -15.99 -6.89
C ILE A 216 2.40 -16.82 -6.61
N THR A 217 1.37 -16.20 -6.04
CA THR A 217 0.05 -16.83 -5.86
C THR A 217 -1.00 -16.02 -6.62
N VAL A 218 -1.66 -16.64 -7.60
CA VAL A 218 -2.80 -16.05 -8.31
C VAL A 218 -4.08 -16.54 -7.65
N SER A 219 -4.80 -15.66 -6.97
CA SER A 219 -6.03 -16.01 -6.25
C SER A 219 -7.25 -15.44 -6.95
N LYS A 220 -8.35 -16.20 -6.90
CA LYS A 220 -9.64 -15.73 -7.40
C LYS A 220 -10.16 -14.68 -6.44
N ASN A 221 -10.32 -13.46 -6.93
CA ASN A 221 -11.12 -12.48 -6.22
C ASN A 221 -12.59 -12.87 -6.39
N SER A 222 -13.11 -13.69 -5.47
CA SER A 222 -14.54 -13.99 -5.38
C SER A 222 -15.27 -12.75 -4.87
N GLN A 223 -15.44 -11.78 -5.76
CA GLN A 223 -16.40 -10.72 -5.56
C GLN A 223 -17.79 -11.34 -5.45
N PRO A 224 -18.58 -11.02 -4.42
CA PRO A 224 -19.95 -11.51 -4.32
C PRO A 224 -20.74 -11.06 -5.55
N THR A 225 -21.48 -11.99 -6.16
CA THR A 225 -22.32 -11.67 -7.31
C THR A 225 -23.65 -11.00 -6.91
N SER A 226 -23.96 -10.93 -5.61
CA SER A 226 -25.17 -10.28 -5.06
C SER A 226 -25.00 -9.95 -3.58
N ASP A 227 -25.54 -8.81 -3.15
CA ASP A 227 -25.68 -8.49 -1.73
C ASP A 227 -26.69 -9.42 -1.06
N THR A 228 -26.35 -9.94 0.12
CA THR A 228 -27.20 -10.84 0.91
C THR A 228 -27.04 -10.60 2.40
N GLY A 229 -28.03 -11.03 3.16
CA GLY A 229 -28.02 -10.98 4.62
C GLY A 229 -28.88 -9.86 5.18
N SER A 230 -28.89 -9.75 6.49
CA SER A 230 -29.64 -8.75 7.25
C SER A 230 -28.85 -8.36 8.48
N VAL A 231 -29.06 -7.13 8.94
CA VAL A 231 -28.56 -6.68 10.24
C VAL A 231 -29.76 -6.57 11.15
N TYR A 232 -29.85 -7.48 12.12
CA TYR A 232 -30.87 -7.45 13.15
C TYR A 232 -30.47 -6.45 14.24
N TYR A 233 -31.43 -5.64 14.68
CA TYR A 233 -31.21 -4.62 15.69
C TYR A 233 -32.28 -4.64 16.79
N HIS A 234 -32.00 -3.94 17.89
CA HIS A 234 -32.77 -3.95 19.14
C HIS A 234 -32.93 -5.35 19.80
N LEU A 235 -31.99 -6.26 19.53
CA LEU A 235 -31.99 -7.59 20.13
C LEU A 235 -31.56 -7.58 21.61
N LYS A 236 -32.12 -8.50 22.39
CA LYS A 236 -31.62 -8.83 23.74
C LYS A 236 -30.50 -9.87 23.67
N PHE A 237 -29.76 -10.02 24.76
CA PHE A 237 -28.75 -11.08 24.91
C PHE A 237 -29.22 -12.15 25.93
N PRO A 238 -29.02 -13.45 25.66
CA PRO A 238 -28.37 -14.03 24.49
C PRO A 238 -29.15 -13.79 23.20
N VAL A 239 -28.44 -13.60 22.08
CA VAL A 239 -29.10 -13.22 20.83
C VAL A 239 -30.04 -14.31 20.32
N ALA A 240 -31.26 -13.91 19.98
CA ALA A 240 -32.26 -14.77 19.38
C ALA A 240 -33.20 -13.96 18.49
N ILE A 241 -33.61 -14.54 17.37
CA ILE A 241 -34.65 -13.98 16.51
C ILE A 241 -36.01 -14.42 17.08
N VAL A 242 -36.78 -13.45 17.54
CA VAL A 242 -38.17 -13.61 18.01
C VAL A 242 -39.15 -13.00 17.00
N PRO A 243 -40.45 -13.37 17.04
CA PRO A 243 -41.48 -12.68 16.27
C PRO A 243 -41.42 -11.17 16.58
N ASN A 244 -41.25 -10.35 15.54
CA ASN A 244 -41.04 -8.89 15.57
C ASN A 244 -39.59 -8.41 15.83
N SER A 245 -38.59 -9.28 15.71
CA SER A 245 -37.19 -8.79 15.66
C SER A 245 -37.03 -7.82 14.48
N GLU A 246 -36.42 -6.67 14.76
CA GLU A 246 -36.21 -5.65 13.74
C GLU A 246 -34.94 -5.95 12.96
N PHE A 247 -34.96 -5.68 11.65
CA PHE A 247 -33.81 -5.87 10.79
C PHE A 247 -33.85 -4.96 9.59
N ILE A 248 -32.69 -4.59 9.06
CA ILE A 248 -32.58 -4.06 7.71
C ILE A 248 -31.98 -5.12 6.77
N PRO A 249 -32.49 -5.28 5.54
CA PRO A 249 -31.85 -6.13 4.54
C PRO A 249 -30.59 -5.45 3.97
N LEU A 250 -29.52 -6.23 3.78
CA LEU A 250 -28.32 -5.78 3.10
C LEU A 250 -28.58 -5.80 1.58
N ASN A 251 -29.10 -4.69 1.04
CA ASN A 251 -29.43 -4.53 -0.37
C ASN A 251 -29.14 -3.10 -0.85
N ASP A 252 -29.39 -2.83 -2.14
CA ASP A 252 -29.11 -1.54 -2.77
C ASP A 252 -29.84 -0.34 -2.13
N ASN A 253 -31.00 -0.56 -1.48
CA ASN A 253 -31.72 0.53 -0.83
C ASN A 253 -30.93 1.15 0.31
N PHE A 254 -30.08 0.41 1.03
CA PHE A 254 -29.38 0.90 2.23
C PHE A 254 -27.92 1.28 1.98
N LYS A 255 -27.43 1.19 0.73
CA LYS A 255 -26.00 1.37 0.43
C LYS A 255 -25.49 2.76 0.75
N ASP A 256 -26.19 3.79 0.31
CA ASP A 256 -25.78 5.17 0.54
C ASP A 256 -25.86 5.58 2.02
N LEU A 257 -26.87 5.09 2.76
CA LEU A 257 -26.98 5.28 4.21
C LEU A 257 -25.81 4.61 4.96
N ILE A 258 -25.49 3.36 4.63
CA ILE A 258 -24.41 2.64 5.29
C ILE A 258 -23.05 3.26 4.91
N MET A 259 -22.82 3.57 3.62
CA MET A 259 -21.59 4.21 3.16
C MET A 259 -21.35 5.57 3.82
N SER A 260 -22.39 6.41 3.95
CA SER A 260 -22.23 7.74 4.57
C SER A 260 -21.83 7.65 6.04
N ASN A 261 -22.34 6.65 6.75
CA ASN A 261 -21.95 6.35 8.12
C ASN A 261 -20.50 5.86 8.23
N PHE A 262 -20.03 5.02 7.30
CA PHE A 262 -18.61 4.63 7.27
C PHE A 262 -17.69 5.80 6.93
N VAL A 263 -18.10 6.70 6.02
CA VAL A 263 -17.37 7.95 5.76
C VAL A 263 -17.26 8.77 7.03
N ALA A 264 -18.35 8.92 7.79
CA ALA A 264 -18.34 9.65 9.06
C ALA A 264 -17.52 8.97 10.16
N GLY A 265 -17.54 7.63 10.24
CA GLY A 265 -16.69 6.88 11.17
C GLY A 265 -15.20 7.04 10.88
N VAL A 266 -14.82 7.09 9.61
CA VAL A 266 -13.44 7.40 9.21
C VAL A 266 -13.08 8.85 9.57
N LEU A 267 -14.02 9.80 9.42
CA LEU A 267 -13.81 11.17 9.89
C LEU A 267 -13.63 11.23 11.41
N LEU A 268 -14.38 10.47 12.21
CA LEU A 268 -14.16 10.34 13.65
C LEU A 268 -12.73 9.86 13.95
N GLY A 269 -12.26 8.83 13.24
CA GLY A 269 -10.87 8.38 13.32
C GLY A 269 -9.87 9.47 12.96
N HIS A 270 -10.14 10.24 11.91
CA HIS A 270 -9.31 11.36 11.49
C HIS A 270 -9.21 12.44 12.56
N LEU A 271 -10.34 12.84 13.18
CA LEU A 271 -10.38 13.80 14.27
C LEU A 271 -9.53 13.34 15.46
N ILE A 272 -9.68 12.08 15.87
CA ILE A 272 -8.88 11.50 16.97
C ILE A 272 -7.38 11.48 16.62
N ASN A 273 -7.04 11.04 15.40
CA ASN A 273 -5.65 10.88 14.98
C ASN A 273 -4.92 12.22 14.72
N HIS A 274 -5.65 13.33 14.57
CA HIS A 274 -5.08 14.67 14.39
C HIS A 274 -5.24 15.57 15.62
N ASP A 275 -5.82 15.04 16.70
CA ASP A 275 -5.86 15.70 18.00
C ASP A 275 -4.47 15.67 18.67
N ALA A 276 -3.99 16.82 19.15
CA ALA A 276 -2.67 16.94 19.77
C ALA A 276 -2.44 16.05 21.00
N THR A 277 -3.51 15.65 21.68
CA THR A 277 -3.49 14.77 22.86
C THR A 277 -3.70 13.30 22.47
N TYR A 278 -4.54 13.03 21.47
CA TYR A 278 -5.04 11.68 21.17
C TYR A 278 -4.53 11.06 19.88
N TYR A 279 -3.63 11.73 19.15
CA TYR A 279 -3.07 11.24 17.89
C TYR A 279 -2.45 9.83 17.96
N ALA A 280 -2.01 9.41 19.15
CA ALA A 280 -1.37 8.12 19.38
C ALA A 280 -2.36 7.00 19.73
N LEU A 281 -3.65 7.31 19.96
CA LEU A 281 -4.66 6.30 20.29
C LEU A 281 -4.81 5.30 19.14
N LYS A 282 -4.83 4.03 19.48
CA LYS A 282 -5.16 2.93 18.57
C LYS A 282 -6.54 2.38 18.90
N TYR A 283 -7.18 1.79 17.91
CA TYR A 283 -8.53 1.26 18.04
C TYR A 283 -8.83 0.25 16.95
N ASN A 284 -9.81 -0.60 17.25
CA ASN A 284 -10.31 -1.55 16.27
C ASN A 284 -11.18 -0.79 15.25
N LYS A 285 -10.67 -0.63 14.03
CA LYS A 285 -11.34 0.10 12.96
C LYS A 285 -12.70 -0.50 12.58
N ASP A 286 -12.88 -1.81 12.71
CA ASP A 286 -14.18 -2.46 12.45
C ASP A 286 -15.28 -1.84 13.31
N TYR A 287 -14.97 -1.57 14.59
CA TYR A 287 -15.94 -1.05 15.54
C TYR A 287 -15.98 0.48 15.53
N LEU A 288 -14.83 1.18 15.58
CA LEU A 288 -14.85 2.64 15.59
C LEU A 288 -15.45 3.24 14.30
N TYR A 289 -15.06 2.73 13.13
CA TYR A 289 -15.57 3.28 11.86
C TYR A 289 -16.98 2.81 11.53
N GLY A 290 -17.41 1.69 12.11
CA GLY A 290 -18.77 1.21 12.02
C GLY A 290 -19.73 1.83 13.05
N SER A 291 -19.21 2.41 14.14
CA SER A 291 -20.02 2.87 15.29
C SER A 291 -21.19 3.74 14.86
N LEU A 292 -21.00 4.66 13.92
CA LEU A 292 -22.05 5.60 13.50
C LEU A 292 -23.24 4.89 12.88
N PHE A 293 -23.00 3.90 12.01
CA PHE A 293 -24.08 3.12 11.42
C PHE A 293 -24.84 2.32 12.48
N ALA A 294 -24.09 1.68 13.37
CA ALA A 294 -24.68 0.87 14.42
C ALA A 294 -25.40 1.72 15.49
N GLN A 295 -24.90 2.92 15.77
CA GLN A 295 -25.53 3.92 16.63
C GLN A 295 -26.83 4.41 16.01
N LEU A 296 -26.88 4.64 14.70
CA LEU A 296 -28.12 4.97 14.00
C LEU A 296 -29.16 3.88 14.21
N LEU A 297 -28.81 2.60 13.99
CA LEU A 297 -29.75 1.50 14.21
C LEU A 297 -30.20 1.40 15.67
N GLN A 298 -29.37 1.86 16.62
CA GLN A 298 -29.67 1.80 18.04
C GLN A 298 -30.56 2.95 18.53
N GLU A 299 -30.50 4.11 17.90
CA GLU A 299 -31.21 5.32 18.33
C GLU A 299 -32.43 5.64 17.46
N ASP A 300 -32.43 5.22 16.20
CA ASP A 300 -33.50 5.54 15.27
C ASP A 300 -34.79 4.81 15.63
N ILE A 301 -35.90 5.52 15.44
CA ILE A 301 -37.24 5.00 15.75
C ILE A 301 -37.58 3.82 14.83
N ASP A 302 -37.21 3.91 13.54
CA ASP A 302 -37.41 2.81 12.59
C ASP A 302 -36.51 2.92 11.37
N ALA A 303 -35.33 2.30 11.41
CA ALA A 303 -34.41 2.33 10.27
C ALA A 303 -34.98 1.63 9.02
N ARG A 304 -36.01 0.77 9.14
CA ARG A 304 -36.56 0.01 8.00
C ARG A 304 -37.29 0.87 6.99
N ILE A 305 -37.81 2.03 7.41
CA ILE A 305 -38.58 2.91 6.52
C ILE A 305 -37.68 3.71 5.58
N TYR A 306 -36.36 3.63 5.73
CA TYR A 306 -35.41 4.36 4.89
C TYR A 306 -35.62 4.12 3.39
N LEU A 307 -35.47 5.18 2.60
CA LEU A 307 -35.59 5.14 1.14
C LEU A 307 -34.40 5.88 0.50
N LYS A 308 -33.63 5.18 -0.33
CA LYS A 308 -32.50 5.77 -1.07
C LYS A 308 -32.88 6.96 -1.96
N THR A 309 -34.14 7.07 -2.35
CA THR A 309 -34.65 8.11 -3.26
C THR A 309 -34.79 9.49 -2.58
N THR A 310 -34.52 9.59 -1.28
CA THR A 310 -34.58 10.85 -0.54
C THR A 310 -33.26 11.11 0.16
N ASP A 311 -32.97 12.37 0.49
CA ASP A 311 -31.81 12.74 1.30
C ASP A 311 -32.06 12.61 2.82
N TRP A 312 -33.25 12.16 3.22
CA TRP A 312 -33.64 12.03 4.62
C TRP A 312 -33.39 10.62 5.11
N ILE A 313 -32.85 10.49 6.33
CA ILE A 313 -32.79 9.20 7.03
C ILE A 313 -34.21 8.79 7.42
N THR A 314 -35.01 9.75 7.92
CA THR A 314 -36.44 9.58 8.18
C THR A 314 -37.31 10.17 7.05
N PRO A 315 -37.73 9.40 6.03
CA PRO A 315 -38.48 9.93 4.89
C PRO A 315 -39.91 10.38 5.23
N ILE A 316 -40.46 9.92 6.36
CA ILE A 316 -41.80 10.31 6.82
C ILE A 316 -41.71 11.63 7.59
N GLU A 317 -42.26 12.71 7.00
CA GLU A 317 -42.15 14.07 7.55
C GLU A 317 -42.67 14.21 8.98
N SER A 318 -43.76 13.54 9.35
CA SER A 318 -44.30 13.61 10.71
C SER A 318 -43.34 13.01 11.75
N TYR A 319 -42.64 11.93 11.41
CA TYR A 319 -41.65 11.30 12.30
C TYR A 319 -40.42 12.20 12.43
N ARG A 320 -39.94 12.73 11.30
CA ARG A 320 -38.85 13.72 11.28
C ARG A 320 -39.15 14.95 12.13
N LYS A 321 -40.37 15.50 12.09
CA LYS A 321 -40.78 16.63 12.95
C LYS A 321 -40.69 16.30 14.43
N THR A 322 -41.04 15.08 14.82
CA THR A 322 -40.86 14.61 16.21
C THR A 322 -39.39 14.51 16.57
N LEU A 323 -38.58 13.87 15.72
CA LEU A 323 -37.13 13.70 15.92
C LEU A 323 -36.32 15.01 15.91
N LEU A 324 -36.89 16.09 15.37
CA LEU A 324 -36.29 17.42 15.34
C LEU A 324 -37.07 18.44 16.20
N SER A 325 -37.96 17.99 17.09
CA SER A 325 -38.63 18.88 18.03
C SER A 325 -37.62 19.61 18.94
N PRO A 326 -38.00 20.70 19.63
CA PRO A 326 -37.10 21.39 20.56
C PRO A 326 -36.40 20.43 21.52
N GLY A 327 -35.07 20.52 21.57
CA GLY A 327 -34.20 19.64 22.36
C GLY A 327 -33.89 18.26 21.74
N GLN A 328 -34.45 17.91 20.58
CA GLN A 328 -34.20 16.64 19.91
C GLN A 328 -33.11 16.76 18.84
N GLY A 329 -32.22 15.76 18.78
CA GLY A 329 -31.03 15.74 17.94
C GLY A 329 -31.13 14.92 16.66
N GLY A 330 -32.34 14.64 16.16
CA GLY A 330 -32.56 13.83 14.97
C GLY A 330 -32.50 12.31 15.21
N PRO A 331 -32.39 11.50 14.14
CA PRO A 331 -32.36 10.03 14.21
C PRO A 331 -31.23 9.46 15.08
N TYR A 332 -30.13 10.18 15.19
CA TYR A 332 -29.00 9.79 16.05
C TYR A 332 -29.20 10.13 17.52
N GLN A 333 -30.30 10.81 17.90
CA GLN A 333 -30.56 11.22 19.28
C GLN A 333 -29.42 12.05 19.90
N LEU A 334 -28.89 13.02 19.14
CA LEU A 334 -27.84 13.94 19.58
C LEU A 334 -28.37 14.94 20.65
N ASN A 335 -28.83 14.46 21.80
CA ASN A 335 -29.71 15.18 22.73
C ASN A 335 -29.05 16.36 23.46
N ASP A 336 -27.76 16.64 23.20
CA ASP A 336 -27.03 17.82 23.66
C ASP A 336 -26.41 18.64 22.52
N TYR A 337 -26.81 18.42 21.25
CA TYR A 337 -26.23 19.12 20.09
C TYR A 337 -26.27 20.65 20.20
N SER A 338 -27.24 21.18 20.95
CA SER A 338 -27.48 22.61 21.15
C SER A 338 -26.75 23.21 22.36
N LYS A 339 -26.10 22.38 23.18
CA LYS A 339 -25.48 22.80 24.44
C LYS A 339 -23.96 22.94 24.28
N ALA A 340 -23.36 23.67 25.22
CA ALA A 340 -21.93 23.62 25.45
C ALA A 340 -21.59 22.37 26.27
N LEU A 341 -20.45 21.74 26.01
CA LEU A 341 -19.92 20.67 26.85
C LEU A 341 -19.28 21.26 28.12
N GLU A 342 -18.77 20.38 28.99
CA GLU A 342 -18.30 20.70 30.35
C GLU A 342 -17.10 21.67 30.46
N HIS A 343 -16.63 22.27 29.35
CA HIS A 343 -15.79 23.49 29.34
C HIS A 343 -16.09 24.48 28.19
N GLY A 344 -17.34 24.55 27.72
CA GLY A 344 -17.81 25.69 26.92
C GLY A 344 -17.87 25.52 25.41
N TYR A 345 -17.51 24.34 24.86
CA TYR A 345 -17.60 24.06 23.42
C TYR A 345 -18.55 22.89 23.15
N GLY A 346 -19.37 22.96 22.11
CA GLY A 346 -20.27 21.90 21.65
C GLY A 346 -20.24 21.79 20.14
N LEU A 347 -21.19 21.06 19.53
CA LEU A 347 -21.17 20.79 18.08
C LEU A 347 -21.11 22.04 17.20
N ILE A 348 -21.78 23.12 17.61
CA ILE A 348 -21.80 24.38 16.86
C ILE A 348 -20.45 25.12 16.85
N ASN A 349 -19.52 24.73 17.73
CA ASN A 349 -18.20 25.33 17.84
C ASN A 349 -17.20 24.74 16.85
N TYR A 350 -17.51 23.68 16.10
CA TYR A 350 -16.61 23.25 15.03
C TYR A 350 -16.78 24.17 13.82
N ALA A 351 -15.68 24.77 13.36
CA ALA A 351 -15.69 25.69 12.21
C ALA A 351 -16.40 25.07 11.01
N VAL A 352 -16.21 23.77 10.81
CA VAL A 352 -16.77 23.05 9.67
C VAL A 352 -18.23 22.66 9.79
N LEU A 353 -18.76 22.61 11.01
CA LEU A 353 -20.17 22.32 11.28
C LEU A 353 -21.02 23.57 11.48
N GLN A 354 -20.41 24.69 11.90
CA GLN A 354 -21.13 25.85 12.37
C GLN A 354 -22.20 26.32 11.36
N LYS A 355 -21.79 26.48 10.10
CA LYS A 355 -22.70 26.92 9.04
C LYS A 355 -23.77 25.89 8.70
N SER A 356 -23.41 24.61 8.72
CA SER A 356 -24.28 23.49 8.35
C SER A 356 -25.39 23.21 9.37
N LEU A 357 -25.11 23.48 10.65
CA LEU A 357 -26.11 23.42 11.72
C LEU A 357 -27.04 24.64 11.73
N GLY A 358 -26.65 25.76 11.09
CA GLY A 358 -27.49 26.94 10.93
C GLY A 358 -27.83 27.67 12.24
N TYR A 359 -27.04 27.44 13.30
CA TYR A 359 -27.24 27.98 14.64
C TYR A 359 -26.08 28.92 15.05
N SER A 360 -26.27 29.68 16.12
CA SER A 360 -25.31 30.68 16.62
C SER A 360 -24.63 30.20 17.90
N VAL A 361 -23.32 30.39 17.98
CA VAL A 361 -22.54 30.13 19.21
C VAL A 361 -23.04 30.99 20.37
N ARG A 362 -23.56 32.20 20.09
CA ARG A 362 -24.08 33.10 21.13
C ARG A 362 -25.35 32.60 21.80
N ASP A 363 -26.16 31.82 21.09
CA ASP A 363 -27.43 31.29 21.59
C ASP A 363 -27.27 29.91 22.26
N GLN A 364 -26.06 29.35 22.29
CA GLN A 364 -25.78 28.00 22.78
C GLN A 364 -26.30 27.79 24.22
N GLY A 365 -26.82 26.59 24.47
CA GLY A 365 -27.48 26.25 25.73
C GLY A 365 -28.99 26.43 25.65
N ALA A 366 -29.62 26.93 26.72
CA ALA A 366 -31.08 26.91 26.85
C ALA A 366 -31.84 27.61 25.71
N ALA A 367 -31.31 28.74 25.20
CA ALA A 367 -31.94 29.49 24.12
C ALA A 367 -31.97 28.67 22.81
N GLN A 368 -30.88 27.97 22.49
CA GLN A 368 -30.82 27.10 21.32
C GLN A 368 -31.56 25.78 21.53
N THR A 369 -31.56 25.21 22.74
CA THR A 369 -32.32 23.99 23.08
C THR A 369 -33.84 24.21 22.89
N ALA A 370 -34.34 25.43 23.08
CA ALA A 370 -35.74 25.76 22.85
C ALA A 370 -36.15 25.83 21.36
N LYS A 371 -35.19 25.79 20.41
CA LYS A 371 -35.44 25.85 18.97
C LYS A 371 -35.55 24.45 18.36
N THR A 372 -36.31 24.33 17.27
CA THR A 372 -36.44 23.10 16.46
C THR A 372 -35.10 22.63 15.90
N GLY A 373 -34.74 21.37 16.12
CA GLY A 373 -33.53 20.72 15.60
C GLY A 373 -33.17 21.10 14.15
N PRO A 374 -31.89 21.39 13.85
CA PRO A 374 -31.45 21.62 12.49
C PRO A 374 -31.85 20.47 11.58
N VAL A 375 -32.54 20.77 10.49
CA VAL A 375 -32.97 19.77 9.51
C VAL A 375 -31.81 18.94 8.96
N ALA A 376 -30.60 19.52 8.92
CA ALA A 376 -29.39 18.82 8.50
C ALA A 376 -29.09 17.58 9.35
N LEU A 377 -29.51 17.52 10.62
CA LEU A 377 -29.29 16.36 11.50
C LEU A 377 -30.02 15.09 11.03
N ASP A 378 -31.06 15.22 10.20
CA ASP A 378 -31.76 14.08 9.57
C ASP A 378 -31.34 13.87 8.10
N ASN A 379 -30.37 14.63 7.60
CA ASN A 379 -29.83 14.42 6.26
C ASN A 379 -28.88 13.21 6.26
N LYS A 380 -29.04 12.27 5.33
CA LYS A 380 -28.24 11.03 5.26
C LYS A 380 -26.74 11.22 5.03
N TYR A 381 -26.31 12.41 4.61
CA TYR A 381 -24.91 12.76 4.39
C TYR A 381 -24.32 13.62 5.52
N PHE A 382 -25.10 14.54 6.10
CA PHE A 382 -24.65 15.40 7.21
C PHE A 382 -24.89 14.80 8.59
N GLY A 383 -26.04 14.15 8.83
CA GLY A 383 -26.40 13.55 10.12
C GLY A 383 -25.32 12.63 10.69
N PRO A 384 -24.79 11.65 9.92
CA PRO A 384 -23.70 10.81 10.37
C PRO A 384 -22.43 11.60 10.72
N ILE A 385 -22.12 12.66 9.97
CA ILE A 385 -20.97 13.54 10.23
C ILE A 385 -21.15 14.27 11.56
N ALA A 386 -22.33 14.85 11.82
CA ALA A 386 -22.62 15.48 13.10
C ALA A 386 -22.48 14.49 14.27
N ALA A 387 -22.93 13.24 14.09
CA ALA A 387 -22.76 12.18 15.09
C ALA A 387 -21.28 11.80 15.32
N ALA A 388 -20.44 11.81 14.27
CA ALA A 388 -19.00 11.62 14.41
C ALA A 388 -18.35 12.70 15.28
N TYR A 389 -18.70 13.98 15.06
CA TYR A 389 -18.24 15.06 15.94
C TYR A 389 -18.79 14.95 17.36
N PHE A 390 -19.97 14.37 17.55
CA PHE A 390 -20.54 14.17 18.87
C PHE A 390 -19.78 13.09 19.65
N HIS A 391 -19.41 11.98 19.02
CA HIS A 391 -18.49 11.00 19.63
C HIS A 391 -17.10 11.57 19.92
N TYR A 392 -16.56 12.41 19.03
CA TYR A 392 -15.29 13.08 19.29
C TYR A 392 -15.41 14.04 20.49
N ASN A 393 -16.52 14.77 20.58
CA ASN A 393 -16.87 15.57 21.75
C ASN A 393 -16.98 14.73 23.03
N ASP A 394 -17.52 13.51 22.98
CA ASP A 394 -17.56 12.60 24.12
C ASP A 394 -16.14 12.25 24.62
N LEU A 395 -15.18 12.03 23.72
CA LEU A 395 -13.77 11.82 24.11
C LEU A 395 -13.22 13.05 24.85
N LEU A 396 -13.46 14.25 24.31
CA LEU A 396 -13.01 15.51 24.92
C LEU A 396 -13.69 15.75 26.26
N ARG A 397 -14.98 15.41 26.38
CA ARG A 397 -15.78 15.49 27.59
C ARG A 397 -15.24 14.56 28.68
N LEU A 398 -14.96 13.31 28.34
CA LEU A 398 -14.33 12.36 29.26
C LEU A 398 -12.95 12.84 29.74
N SER A 399 -12.15 13.38 28.82
CA SER A 399 -10.85 13.98 29.15
C SER A 399 -10.98 15.06 30.21
N SER A 400 -11.93 15.96 29.98
CA SER A 400 -12.25 17.09 30.82
C SER A 400 -12.65 16.65 32.22
N ILE A 401 -13.69 15.84 32.35
CA ILE A 401 -14.21 15.42 33.65
C ILE A 401 -13.13 14.68 34.45
N ASN A 402 -12.37 13.79 33.80
CA ASN A 402 -11.42 12.93 34.50
C ASN A 402 -10.05 13.59 34.74
N LYS A 403 -9.86 14.86 34.38
CA LYS A 403 -8.75 15.68 34.90
C LYS A 403 -8.97 16.04 36.37
N ASP A 404 -10.23 16.19 36.78
CA ASP A 404 -10.55 16.45 38.17
C ASP A 404 -10.44 15.16 39.00
N PRO A 405 -9.87 15.21 40.22
CA PRO A 405 -9.71 14.02 41.06
C PRO A 405 -11.04 13.32 41.45
N TRP A 406 -12.16 14.05 41.40
CA TRP A 406 -13.51 13.53 41.68
C TRP A 406 -14.25 13.03 40.43
N GLY A 407 -13.63 13.09 39.25
CA GLY A 407 -14.19 12.49 38.04
C GLY A 407 -14.45 10.98 38.25
N PRO A 408 -15.53 10.43 37.68
CA PRO A 408 -15.99 9.07 38.00
C PRO A 408 -14.96 7.99 37.61
N SER A 409 -14.10 8.30 36.63
CA SER A 409 -13.04 7.42 36.15
C SER A 409 -11.63 8.03 36.30
N ALA A 410 -11.46 9.08 37.12
CA ALA A 410 -10.20 9.82 37.24
C ALA A 410 -9.01 8.91 37.60
N ALA A 411 -9.25 7.92 38.47
CA ALA A 411 -8.22 6.95 38.89
C ALA A 411 -7.72 6.03 37.75
N TYR A 412 -8.46 5.89 36.65
CA TYR A 412 -8.18 4.92 35.60
C TYR A 412 -7.99 5.55 34.22
N PHE A 413 -8.51 6.75 33.98
CA PHE A 413 -8.60 7.33 32.64
C PHE A 413 -7.23 7.49 31.96
N ALA A 414 -6.23 8.04 32.67
CA ALA A 414 -4.90 8.24 32.11
C ALA A 414 -4.21 6.92 31.70
N ASP A 415 -4.31 5.89 32.55
CA ASP A 415 -3.76 4.56 32.25
C ASP A 415 -4.53 3.87 31.13
N CYS A 416 -5.84 4.06 31.05
CA CYS A 416 -6.68 3.59 29.95
C CYS A 416 -6.22 4.16 28.60
N MET A 417 -6.08 5.48 28.50
CA MET A 417 -5.62 6.15 27.27
C MET A 417 -4.19 5.71 26.89
N ARG A 418 -3.31 5.52 27.88
CA ARG A 418 -1.95 5.01 27.65
C ARG A 418 -1.97 3.60 27.05
N ASN A 419 -2.78 2.70 27.59
CA ASN A 419 -2.89 1.34 27.06
C ASN A 419 -3.55 1.33 25.67
N PHE A 420 -4.57 2.16 25.45
CA PHE A 420 -5.20 2.30 24.14
C PHE A 420 -4.24 2.84 23.08
N SER A 421 -3.22 3.60 23.48
CA SER A 421 -2.17 4.07 22.55
C SER A 421 -1.22 2.96 22.07
N THR A 422 -1.31 1.75 22.62
CA THR A 422 -0.42 0.63 22.27
C THR A 422 -1.14 -0.59 21.70
N SER A 423 -2.48 -0.62 21.68
CA SER A 423 -3.27 -1.78 21.25
C SER A 423 -4.28 -1.46 20.14
N ASP A 424 -4.16 -2.16 19.00
CA ASP A 424 -5.13 -2.08 17.90
C ASP A 424 -6.49 -2.72 18.27
N ASN A 425 -6.56 -3.42 19.42
CA ASN A 425 -7.78 -4.00 19.98
C ASN A 425 -8.27 -3.23 21.22
N SER A 426 -8.05 -1.92 21.27
CA SER A 426 -8.59 -1.08 22.34
C SER A 426 -10.13 -1.13 22.39
N LEU A 427 -10.68 -0.75 23.55
CA LEU A 427 -12.13 -0.67 23.77
C LEU A 427 -12.64 0.77 23.61
N LEU A 428 -11.95 1.59 22.82
CA LEU A 428 -12.30 3.01 22.67
C LEU A 428 -13.73 3.19 22.16
N ASP A 429 -14.17 2.40 21.17
CA ASP A 429 -15.54 2.41 20.69
C ASP A 429 -16.55 2.10 21.81
N MET A 430 -16.26 1.14 22.70
CA MET A 430 -17.16 0.81 23.81
C MET A 430 -17.26 1.96 24.83
N VAL A 431 -16.14 2.63 25.10
CA VAL A 431 -16.10 3.82 25.98
C VAL A 431 -16.90 4.97 25.35
N LEU A 432 -16.71 5.24 24.06
CA LEU A 432 -17.41 6.32 23.37
C LEU A 432 -18.91 6.02 23.22
N ASN A 433 -19.30 4.80 22.86
CA ASN A 433 -20.71 4.41 22.76
C ASN A 433 -21.39 4.45 24.14
N ALA A 434 -20.75 3.92 25.19
CA ALA A 434 -21.26 4.01 26.55
C ALA A 434 -21.45 5.47 27.00
N THR A 435 -20.51 6.35 26.65
CA THR A 435 -20.59 7.79 26.97
C THR A 435 -21.71 8.47 26.19
N TYR A 436 -21.83 8.17 24.89
CA TYR A 436 -22.87 8.71 24.02
C TYR A 436 -24.26 8.41 24.57
N ASN A 437 -24.50 7.14 24.93
CA ASN A 437 -25.82 6.68 25.33
C ASN A 437 -26.16 6.94 26.81
N ALA A 438 -25.21 6.66 27.71
CA ALA A 438 -25.45 6.66 29.16
C ALA A 438 -24.80 7.85 29.87
N GLY A 439 -24.00 8.65 29.16
CA GLY A 439 -23.25 9.77 29.70
C GLY A 439 -21.92 9.35 30.34
N PRO A 440 -20.99 10.32 30.52
CA PRO A 440 -19.65 10.05 31.03
C PRO A 440 -19.63 9.63 32.51
N TRP A 441 -20.71 9.93 33.25
CA TRP A 441 -20.90 9.60 34.66
C TRP A 441 -21.52 8.21 34.91
N SER A 442 -21.84 7.47 33.84
CA SER A 442 -22.45 6.15 33.99
C SER A 442 -21.47 5.10 34.53
N ASP A 443 -22.01 4.14 35.28
CA ASP A 443 -21.23 3.01 35.81
C ASP A 443 -20.63 2.14 34.70
N ILE A 444 -21.35 1.94 33.59
CA ILE A 444 -20.87 1.13 32.45
C ILE A 444 -19.62 1.75 31.83
N ASN A 445 -19.63 3.07 31.65
CA ASN A 445 -18.48 3.80 31.12
C ASN A 445 -17.28 3.67 32.07
N THR A 446 -17.51 3.82 33.38
CA THR A 446 -16.46 3.64 34.39
C THR A 446 -15.87 2.23 34.37
N VAL A 447 -16.69 1.20 34.16
CA VAL A 447 -16.21 -0.18 34.02
C VAL A 447 -15.36 -0.35 32.75
N TYR A 448 -15.77 0.16 31.59
CA TYR A 448 -14.97 0.05 30.37
C TYR A 448 -13.64 0.80 30.47
N ILE A 449 -13.61 1.99 31.07
CA ILE A 449 -12.37 2.73 31.31
C ILE A 449 -11.45 1.96 32.28
N ARG A 450 -12.00 1.38 33.35
CA ARG A 450 -11.23 0.55 34.30
C ARG A 450 -10.66 -0.71 33.64
N ILE A 451 -11.43 -1.37 32.76
CA ILE A 451 -10.94 -2.50 31.96
C ILE A 451 -9.82 -2.04 31.03
N GLY A 452 -9.98 -0.91 30.34
CA GLY A 452 -8.94 -0.36 29.47
C GLY A 452 -7.64 -0.02 30.23
N ALA A 453 -7.74 0.54 31.44
CA ALA A 453 -6.59 0.81 32.31
C ALA A 453 -5.85 -0.47 32.74
N ASN A 454 -6.54 -1.61 32.74
CA ASN A 454 -6.01 -2.91 33.15
C ASN A 454 -5.96 -3.93 32.01
N MET A 455 -6.04 -3.52 30.74
CA MET A 455 -6.19 -4.49 29.63
C MET A 455 -4.96 -5.41 29.45
N ASN A 456 -3.80 -4.98 29.96
CA ASN A 456 -2.56 -5.76 29.96
C ASN A 456 -2.34 -6.52 31.28
N ASN A 457 -3.25 -6.40 32.25
CA ASN A 457 -3.20 -7.12 33.53
C ASN A 457 -3.86 -8.50 33.38
N PRO A 458 -3.16 -9.61 33.67
CA PRO A 458 -3.73 -10.96 33.60
C PRO A 458 -5.03 -11.15 34.41
N ALA A 459 -5.21 -10.42 35.52
CA ALA A 459 -6.44 -10.47 36.31
C ALA A 459 -7.68 -9.93 35.59
N TYR A 460 -7.49 -9.20 34.49
CA TYR A 460 -8.55 -8.64 33.65
C TYR A 460 -8.72 -9.39 32.32
N ALA A 461 -7.92 -10.42 32.05
CA ALA A 461 -7.96 -11.16 30.78
C ALA A 461 -9.36 -11.73 30.47
N ASP A 462 -10.03 -12.30 31.48
CA ASP A 462 -11.40 -12.83 31.33
C ASP A 462 -12.43 -11.73 31.00
N LYS A 463 -12.27 -10.53 31.57
CA LYS A 463 -13.14 -9.37 31.30
C LYS A 463 -13.01 -8.93 29.85
N VAL A 464 -11.77 -8.80 29.39
CA VAL A 464 -11.45 -8.39 28.01
C VAL A 464 -11.96 -9.43 27.01
N ALA A 465 -11.73 -10.72 27.28
CA ALA A 465 -12.16 -11.82 26.41
C ALA A 465 -13.69 -11.88 26.23
N ASN A 466 -14.46 -11.44 27.23
CA ASN A 466 -15.91 -11.52 27.23
C ASN A 466 -16.63 -10.24 26.77
N ILE A 467 -15.93 -9.18 26.35
CA ILE A 467 -16.57 -7.93 25.92
C ILE A 467 -17.59 -8.16 24.78
N ASN A 468 -17.27 -9.04 23.84
CA ASN A 468 -18.15 -9.42 22.71
C ASN A 468 -18.84 -10.77 22.94
N ASN A 469 -18.96 -11.25 24.18
CA ASN A 469 -19.65 -12.51 24.42
C ASN A 469 -21.18 -12.29 24.41
N TYR A 470 -21.76 -12.47 23.23
CA TYR A 470 -23.21 -12.33 22.99
C TYR A 470 -24.04 -13.49 23.54
N SER A 471 -23.41 -14.52 24.10
CA SER A 471 -24.12 -15.65 24.76
C SER A 471 -24.47 -15.37 26.21
N LEU A 472 -23.92 -14.31 26.82
CA LEU A 472 -24.20 -13.94 28.21
C LEU A 472 -25.45 -13.07 28.29
N ASN A 473 -26.38 -13.43 29.18
CA ASN A 473 -27.44 -12.51 29.57
C ASN A 473 -26.87 -11.33 30.39
N ASP A 474 -27.68 -10.32 30.67
CA ASP A 474 -27.24 -9.10 31.36
C ASP A 474 -26.59 -9.38 32.73
N ALA A 475 -27.18 -10.27 33.54
CA ALA A 475 -26.66 -10.59 34.86
C ALA A 475 -25.30 -11.30 34.78
N GLN A 476 -25.16 -12.23 33.83
CA GLN A 476 -23.89 -12.93 33.57
C GLN A 476 -22.83 -11.96 33.05
N TYR A 477 -23.18 -11.12 32.07
CA TYR A 477 -22.27 -10.14 31.51
C TYR A 477 -21.78 -9.17 32.58
N SER A 478 -22.69 -8.59 33.38
CA SER A 478 -22.35 -7.71 34.49
C SER A 478 -21.40 -8.37 35.49
N ALA A 479 -21.69 -9.61 35.90
CA ALA A 479 -20.82 -10.35 36.81
C ALA A 479 -19.43 -10.57 36.21
N THR A 480 -19.34 -10.92 34.93
CA THR A 480 -18.08 -11.13 34.22
C THR A 480 -17.24 -9.85 34.15
N ILE A 481 -17.82 -8.74 33.67
CA ILE A 481 -17.09 -7.47 33.49
C ILE A 481 -16.91 -6.68 34.79
N GLY A 482 -17.58 -7.07 35.87
CA GLY A 482 -17.55 -6.37 37.16
C GLY A 482 -18.39 -5.09 37.18
N LEU A 483 -19.55 -5.12 36.52
CA LEU A 483 -20.57 -4.07 36.57
C LEU A 483 -21.59 -4.38 37.67
N GLN A 484 -22.05 -3.35 38.37
CA GLN A 484 -23.06 -3.47 39.42
C GLN A 484 -24.27 -2.59 39.08
N GLY A 485 -25.46 -2.99 39.53
CA GLY A 485 -26.65 -2.12 39.54
C GLY A 485 -27.35 -1.85 38.20
N MET A 486 -26.86 -2.37 37.06
CA MET A 486 -27.41 -2.02 35.73
C MET A 486 -28.03 -3.19 34.94
N ASN A 487 -28.28 -4.32 35.61
CA ASN A 487 -28.93 -5.48 34.99
C ASN A 487 -30.35 -5.12 34.52
N GLY A 488 -30.69 -5.46 33.27
CA GLY A 488 -32.01 -5.20 32.69
C GLY A 488 -32.25 -3.75 32.28
N THR A 489 -31.25 -2.88 32.38
CA THR A 489 -31.31 -1.53 31.81
C THR A 489 -31.03 -1.57 30.31
N THR A 490 -31.42 -0.53 29.57
CA THR A 490 -31.05 -0.38 28.16
C THR A 490 -29.55 -0.08 27.99
N TYR A 491 -28.94 0.64 28.93
CA TYR A 491 -27.55 1.10 28.85
C TYR A 491 -26.50 -0.02 28.90
N ILE A 492 -26.79 -1.17 29.51
CA ILE A 492 -25.90 -2.35 29.44
C ILE A 492 -25.97 -3.03 28.06
N LEU A 493 -27.08 -2.87 27.33
CA LEU A 493 -27.29 -3.48 26.02
C LEU A 493 -26.60 -2.67 24.92
N TYR A 494 -26.70 -1.34 24.94
CA TYR A 494 -26.39 -0.51 23.77
C TYR A 494 -24.97 -0.68 23.23
N PRO A 495 -23.88 -0.61 24.04
CA PRO A 495 -22.53 -0.82 23.51
C PRO A 495 -22.33 -2.24 22.93
N ARG A 496 -22.98 -3.25 23.52
CA ARG A 496 -22.92 -4.65 23.06
C ARG A 496 -23.69 -4.82 21.75
N GLN A 497 -24.87 -4.22 21.66
CA GLN A 497 -25.72 -4.17 20.48
C GLN A 497 -24.98 -3.54 19.30
N ILE A 498 -24.31 -2.41 19.51
CA ILE A 498 -23.53 -1.73 18.47
C ILE A 498 -22.48 -2.65 17.85
N ARG A 499 -21.65 -3.31 18.67
CA ARG A 499 -20.67 -4.28 18.16
C ARG A 499 -21.33 -5.48 17.50
N PHE A 500 -22.45 -5.97 18.04
CA PHE A 500 -23.20 -7.07 17.45
C PHE A 500 -23.73 -6.74 16.05
N TYR A 501 -24.30 -5.55 15.83
CA TYR A 501 -24.80 -5.12 14.51
C TYR A 501 -23.68 -5.10 13.46
N LEU A 502 -22.50 -4.65 13.86
CA LEU A 502 -21.31 -4.65 13.03
C LEU A 502 -20.80 -6.07 12.78
N ASP A 503 -20.77 -6.93 13.79
CA ASP A 503 -20.37 -8.33 13.64
C ASP A 503 -21.33 -9.11 12.71
N GLU A 504 -22.65 -8.83 12.75
CA GLU A 504 -23.62 -9.34 11.77
C GLU A 504 -23.28 -8.88 10.34
N MET A 505 -23.03 -7.58 10.13
CA MET A 505 -22.65 -7.05 8.82
C MET A 505 -21.31 -7.62 8.32
N TYR A 506 -20.37 -7.84 9.23
CA TYR A 506 -19.05 -8.39 8.96
C TYR A 506 -19.03 -9.91 8.88
N ASN A 507 -20.20 -10.56 8.93
CA ASN A 507 -20.35 -12.02 8.82
C ASN A 507 -19.53 -12.78 9.88
N LYS A 508 -19.48 -12.25 11.10
CA LYS A 508 -18.78 -12.83 12.27
C LYS A 508 -19.73 -13.59 13.21
N THR A 509 -21.02 -13.56 12.93
CA THR A 509 -22.08 -14.17 13.74
C THR A 509 -22.80 -15.27 12.94
N THR A 510 -23.82 -15.88 13.54
CA THR A 510 -24.58 -16.98 12.94
C THR A 510 -26.02 -16.65 12.58
N LEU A 511 -26.57 -15.48 12.96
CA LEU A 511 -27.98 -15.16 12.67
C LEU A 511 -28.21 -14.77 11.21
N SER A 512 -27.24 -14.09 10.59
CA SER A 512 -27.25 -13.72 9.18
C SER A 512 -25.96 -14.15 8.49
N LYS A 513 -26.09 -14.66 7.26
CA LYS A 513 -24.96 -14.83 6.34
C LYS A 513 -24.81 -13.58 5.48
N SER A 514 -24.03 -12.63 5.97
CA SER A 514 -23.90 -11.32 5.37
C SER A 514 -22.82 -11.29 4.28
N SER A 515 -23.16 -10.65 3.17
CA SER A 515 -22.24 -10.34 2.09
C SER A 515 -22.69 -9.03 1.46
N TYR A 516 -21.89 -7.98 1.58
CA TYR A 516 -22.33 -6.63 1.21
C TYR A 516 -21.23 -5.83 0.50
N THR A 517 -21.46 -5.51 -0.77
CA THR A 517 -20.43 -5.00 -1.68
C THR A 517 -20.54 -3.49 -1.89
N PHE A 518 -19.44 -2.77 -1.73
CA PHE A 518 -19.33 -1.36 -2.10
C PHE A 518 -18.67 -1.24 -3.47
N GLN A 519 -19.36 -0.59 -4.41
CA GLN A 519 -18.74 -0.18 -5.67
C GLN A 519 -18.07 1.19 -5.47
N MET A 520 -16.84 1.35 -5.95
CA MET A 520 -16.05 2.56 -5.70
C MET A 520 -16.68 3.82 -6.33
N SER A 521 -17.37 3.70 -7.46
CA SER A 521 -18.14 4.82 -8.04
C SER A 521 -19.24 5.34 -7.11
N GLN A 522 -19.98 4.44 -6.44
CA GLN A 522 -21.01 4.81 -5.48
C GLN A 522 -20.40 5.37 -4.20
N LEU A 523 -19.30 4.77 -3.72
CA LEU A 523 -18.61 5.26 -2.53
C LEU A 523 -18.02 6.66 -2.76
N LYS A 524 -17.47 6.94 -3.95
CA LYS A 524 -17.01 8.28 -4.35
C LYS A 524 -18.15 9.29 -4.27
N PHE A 525 -19.29 8.97 -4.88
CA PHE A 525 -20.47 9.85 -4.86
C PHE A 525 -20.91 10.15 -3.42
N VAL A 526 -20.99 9.14 -2.56
CA VAL A 526 -21.37 9.31 -1.15
C VAL A 526 -20.32 10.13 -0.39
N PHE A 527 -19.03 9.85 -0.59
CA PHE A 527 -17.94 10.62 0.01
C PHE A 527 -18.04 12.11 -0.36
N GLY A 528 -18.16 12.42 -1.66
CA GLY A 528 -18.33 13.78 -2.15
C GLY A 528 -19.56 14.46 -1.56
N LYS A 529 -20.70 13.75 -1.45
CA LYS A 529 -21.91 14.28 -0.81
C LYS A 529 -21.69 14.58 0.67
N CYS A 530 -21.14 13.66 1.46
CA CYS A 530 -20.84 13.89 2.88
C CYS A 530 -19.98 15.14 3.07
N TYR A 531 -18.83 15.25 2.41
CA TYR A 531 -17.94 16.39 2.60
C TYR A 531 -18.51 17.69 2.06
N SER A 532 -19.32 17.67 0.99
CA SER A 532 -19.98 18.88 0.48
C SER A 532 -21.01 19.49 1.44
N THR A 533 -21.43 18.75 2.48
CA THR A 533 -22.28 19.29 3.55
C THR A 533 -21.49 20.10 4.59
N LEU A 534 -20.17 20.06 4.57
CA LEU A 534 -19.30 20.81 5.47
C LEU A 534 -18.90 22.14 4.85
N ALA A 535 -18.85 23.18 5.70
CA ALA A 535 -18.28 24.46 5.32
C ALA A 535 -16.86 24.60 5.86
N TYR A 536 -16.09 25.55 5.38
CA TYR A 536 -14.79 25.90 5.95
C TYR A 536 -14.46 27.37 5.64
N ILE A 537 -13.52 27.93 6.40
CA ILE A 537 -12.92 29.23 6.08
C ILE A 537 -11.88 28.99 4.99
N ASN A 538 -12.14 29.51 3.80
CA ASN A 538 -11.21 29.40 2.67
C ASN A 538 -10.04 30.38 2.79
N SER A 539 -9.11 30.32 1.84
CA SER A 539 -7.92 31.18 1.80
C SER A 539 -8.20 32.69 1.65
N ALA A 540 -9.45 33.08 1.39
CA ALA A 540 -9.90 34.46 1.33
C ALA A 540 -10.64 34.89 2.62
N ASP A 541 -10.50 34.13 3.71
CA ASP A 541 -11.18 34.32 5.00
C ASP A 541 -12.72 34.36 4.88
N LYS A 542 -13.28 33.59 3.93
CA LYS A 542 -14.73 33.47 3.73
C LYS A 542 -15.21 32.05 3.91
N TYR A 543 -16.42 31.92 4.43
CA TYR A 543 -17.12 30.64 4.40
C TYR A 543 -17.45 30.20 2.99
N ALA A 544 -17.06 28.98 2.68
CA ALA A 544 -17.54 28.23 1.53
C ALA A 544 -17.85 26.81 1.96
N PHE A 545 -18.90 26.22 1.37
CA PHE A 545 -19.07 24.77 1.41
C PHE A 545 -17.94 24.11 0.62
N ILE A 546 -17.45 22.96 1.09
CA ILE A 546 -16.47 22.17 0.35
C ILE A 546 -17.07 21.83 -1.02
N ASN A 547 -16.35 22.16 -2.09
CA ASN A 547 -16.81 21.85 -3.43
C ASN A 547 -16.76 20.33 -3.64
N GLN A 548 -17.84 19.75 -4.16
CA GLN A 548 -17.90 18.32 -4.43
C GLN A 548 -16.75 17.86 -5.34
N ASN A 549 -16.29 18.70 -6.29
CA ASN A 549 -15.17 18.38 -7.17
C ASN A 549 -13.84 18.22 -6.40
N ASP A 550 -13.62 18.96 -5.31
CA ASP A 550 -12.41 18.84 -4.50
C ASP A 550 -12.41 17.53 -3.71
N ALA A 551 -13.57 17.16 -3.16
CA ALA A 551 -13.77 15.87 -2.50
C ALA A 551 -13.63 14.70 -3.50
N ASP A 552 -14.23 14.81 -4.68
CA ASP A 552 -14.13 13.83 -5.75
C ASP A 552 -12.68 13.64 -6.21
N LYS A 553 -11.93 14.73 -6.34
CA LYS A 553 -10.49 14.68 -6.67
C LYS A 553 -9.69 13.99 -5.57
N ALA A 554 -9.92 14.34 -4.30
CA ALA A 554 -9.22 13.72 -3.18
C ALA A 554 -9.45 12.20 -3.11
N PHE A 555 -10.67 11.76 -3.45
CA PHE A 555 -11.03 10.36 -3.56
C PHE A 555 -10.36 9.67 -4.75
N ASP A 556 -10.35 10.28 -5.94
CA ASP A 556 -9.69 9.73 -7.13
C ASP A 556 -8.18 9.55 -6.91
N ASP A 557 -7.52 10.53 -6.28
CA ASP A 557 -6.10 10.45 -5.94
C ASP A 557 -5.83 9.27 -4.96
N ALA A 558 -6.72 9.05 -3.98
CA ALA A 558 -6.64 7.91 -3.07
C ALA A 558 -6.86 6.56 -3.79
N LEU A 559 -7.86 6.50 -4.68
CA LEU A 559 -8.19 5.34 -5.50
C LEU A 559 -7.00 4.92 -6.39
N ALA A 560 -6.38 5.89 -7.07
CA ALA A 560 -5.21 5.68 -7.90
C ALA A 560 -4.01 5.16 -7.09
N SER A 561 -3.77 5.73 -5.90
CA SER A 561 -2.69 5.28 -5.01
C SER A 561 -2.84 3.82 -4.55
N LEU A 562 -4.08 3.31 -4.56
CA LEU A 562 -4.43 1.96 -4.17
C LEU A 562 -4.60 0.99 -5.35
N LYS A 563 -4.37 1.46 -6.58
CA LYS A 563 -4.58 0.68 -7.81
C LYS A 563 -6.02 0.14 -7.92
N LEU A 564 -6.98 0.90 -7.40
CA LEU A 564 -8.41 0.65 -7.57
C LEU A 564 -8.95 1.48 -8.74
N THR A 565 -10.12 1.09 -9.25
CA THR A 565 -10.87 1.79 -10.30
C THR A 565 -12.29 2.08 -9.82
N LEU A 566 -13.03 2.95 -10.51
CA LEU A 566 -14.42 3.24 -10.14
C LEU A 566 -15.34 2.01 -10.28
N ASP A 567 -14.95 1.05 -11.13
CA ASP A 567 -15.64 -0.23 -11.30
C ASP A 567 -15.21 -1.28 -10.28
N SER A 568 -14.18 -1.01 -9.49
CA SER A 568 -13.78 -1.89 -8.39
C SER A 568 -14.92 -2.05 -7.40
N LYS A 569 -15.08 -3.29 -6.95
CA LYS A 569 -16.06 -3.72 -5.95
C LYS A 569 -15.28 -4.33 -4.79
N LEU A 570 -15.67 -4.00 -3.57
CA LEU A 570 -15.06 -4.51 -2.34
C LEU A 570 -16.17 -4.91 -1.37
N ASN A 571 -16.10 -6.11 -0.79
CA ASN A 571 -17.11 -6.60 0.14
C ASN A 571 -16.76 -6.20 1.58
N ILE A 572 -17.58 -5.34 2.20
CA ILE A 572 -17.38 -4.89 3.59
C ILE A 572 -17.49 -6.06 4.59
N SER A 573 -18.17 -7.17 4.23
CA SER A 573 -18.24 -8.38 5.04
C SER A 573 -16.92 -9.18 5.05
N ILE A 574 -16.00 -8.91 4.13
CA ILE A 574 -14.68 -9.56 4.04
C ILE A 574 -13.62 -8.63 4.66
N LYS A 575 -12.85 -9.12 5.64
CA LYS A 575 -11.86 -8.31 6.40
C LYS A 575 -10.88 -7.55 5.50
N ASN A 576 -10.26 -8.22 4.53
CA ASN A 576 -9.26 -7.59 3.64
C ASN A 576 -9.87 -6.49 2.77
N ASP A 577 -11.07 -6.71 2.24
CA ASP A 577 -11.77 -5.72 1.42
C ASP A 577 -12.23 -4.53 2.27
N ARG A 578 -12.73 -4.79 3.48
CA ARG A 578 -13.07 -3.77 4.46
C ARG A 578 -11.86 -2.91 4.85
N ASP A 579 -10.71 -3.53 5.09
CA ASP A 579 -9.46 -2.79 5.38
C ASP A 579 -9.07 -1.88 4.20
N LYS A 580 -9.22 -2.36 2.95
CA LYS A 580 -8.99 -1.55 1.74
C LYS A 580 -9.98 -0.38 1.65
N ILE A 581 -11.27 -0.60 1.97
CA ILE A 581 -12.29 0.47 2.02
C ILE A 581 -11.91 1.53 3.06
N PHE A 582 -11.56 1.12 4.29
CA PHE A 582 -11.17 2.03 5.36
C PHE A 582 -9.94 2.85 4.96
N TYR A 583 -8.92 2.20 4.43
CA TYR A 583 -7.69 2.88 4.02
C TYR A 583 -7.91 3.85 2.84
N LEU A 584 -8.79 3.51 1.90
CA LEU A 584 -9.22 4.42 0.83
C LEU A 584 -9.86 5.69 1.39
N LEU A 585 -10.82 5.53 2.31
CA LEU A 585 -11.52 6.66 2.93
C LEU A 585 -10.58 7.50 3.81
N GLU A 586 -9.66 6.88 4.55
CA GLU A 586 -8.65 7.56 5.35
C GLU A 586 -7.76 8.44 4.46
N LYS A 587 -7.26 7.88 3.35
CA LYS A 587 -6.47 8.63 2.37
C LYS A 587 -7.28 9.75 1.71
N ALA A 588 -8.51 9.48 1.28
CA ALA A 588 -9.35 10.49 0.64
C ALA A 588 -9.61 11.67 1.60
N THR A 589 -9.90 11.39 2.87
CA THR A 589 -10.09 12.41 3.92
C THR A 589 -8.82 13.23 4.15
N ALA A 590 -7.66 12.57 4.27
CA ALA A 590 -6.38 13.25 4.47
C ALA A 590 -5.96 14.09 3.25
N ASN A 591 -6.18 13.57 2.03
CA ASN A 591 -5.95 14.30 0.79
C ASN A 591 -6.81 15.56 0.74
N LEU A 592 -8.10 15.46 1.10
CA LEU A 592 -9.01 16.60 1.09
C LEU A 592 -8.59 17.68 2.11
N SER A 593 -8.29 17.28 3.35
CA SER A 593 -7.75 18.18 4.38
C SER A 593 -6.48 18.89 3.89
N THR A 594 -5.55 18.15 3.29
CA THR A 594 -4.29 18.69 2.77
C THR A 594 -4.52 19.66 1.62
N ASN A 595 -5.32 19.27 0.62
CA ASN A 595 -5.57 20.05 -0.59
C ASN A 595 -6.26 21.38 -0.32
N LEU A 596 -7.16 21.41 0.68
CA LEU A 596 -7.92 22.61 1.04
C LEU A 596 -7.37 23.34 2.27
N HIS A 597 -6.29 22.83 2.87
CA HIS A 597 -5.72 23.32 4.14
C HIS A 597 -6.77 23.40 5.27
N ILE A 598 -7.62 22.37 5.36
CA ILE A 598 -8.69 22.29 6.35
C ILE A 598 -8.21 21.52 7.58
N ASP A 599 -8.35 22.15 8.75
CA ASP A 599 -8.37 21.46 10.03
C ASP A 599 -9.82 21.12 10.39
N PHE A 600 -10.19 19.84 10.24
CA PHE A 600 -11.53 19.36 10.57
C PHE A 600 -11.85 19.46 12.07
N GLY A 601 -10.84 19.50 12.95
CA GLY A 601 -11.00 19.62 14.39
C GLY A 601 -11.05 21.07 14.90
N LYS A 602 -10.93 22.08 14.03
CA LYS A 602 -10.85 23.48 14.43
C LYS A 602 -12.08 23.95 15.20
N ILE A 603 -11.89 24.35 16.46
CA ILE A 603 -12.91 24.92 17.34
C ILE A 603 -12.92 26.45 17.26
N VAL A 604 -14.11 27.04 17.36
CA VAL A 604 -14.39 28.47 17.23
C VAL A 604 -15.32 28.91 18.37
N THR A 605 -15.09 30.09 18.91
CA THR A 605 -15.80 30.61 20.10
C THR A 605 -16.79 31.73 19.79
N THR A 606 -16.87 32.12 18.51
CA THR A 606 -17.77 33.15 18.01
C THR A 606 -18.51 32.61 16.79
N ASP A 607 -19.62 33.27 16.44
CA ASP A 607 -20.19 33.15 15.09
C ASP A 607 -19.14 33.61 14.08
N LEU A 608 -19.00 32.87 12.99
CA LEU A 608 -18.02 33.16 11.95
C LEU A 608 -18.69 33.44 10.59
#